data_AF-A0AA48QWK7-F1
#
_entry.id   AF-A0AA48QWK7-F1
#
_cell.length_a   1.000
_cell.length_b   1.000
_cell.length_c   1.000
_cell.angle_alpha   90.00
_cell.angle_beta   90.00
_cell.angle_gamma   90.00
#
_symmetry.space_group_name_H-M   'P 1'
#
loop_
_entity.id
_entity.type
_entity.pdbx_description
1 polymer ?
#
loop_
_entity_poly.entity_id
_entity_poly.type
_entity_poly.pdbx_seq_one_letter_code
_entity_poly.pdbx_strand_id
1 'polypeptide(L)'
;MSLARSFAAAAESIAPVYGNVPALLAPLHPYAPVGALDIFGAARLSMGINWVASDTKGRSRATFLQEALGMLVIVFGGETFLALCTGTPPGWLVNPTFIFLFAGVHFALTRTPLRVLVPAKPNLLMELVFAPLDAIGRTLLLTRFSIIPLLHPPAGTTVLPATPSTLVLVPFILAVPFAALVFSGTNWFAPQMELSTPNELKPGGWMAVDAWIAIVVPVLFLSLIGPVEGWPFGLGMQLSEDAAIVVCAVVAIVSFVGRTVYNLGGVEPVKKSSKKKAKKA
;
A
#
# COMPACT_ATOMS: atom_id res chain seq x y z
N MET A 1 -32.50 11.66 -1.94
CA MET A 1 -32.82 10.35 -1.32
C MET A 1 -32.94 9.21 -2.32
N SER A 2 -33.64 9.37 -3.45
CA SER A 2 -33.77 8.32 -4.49
C SER A 2 -32.42 7.85 -5.07
N LEU A 3 -31.56 8.78 -5.48
CA LEU A 3 -30.26 8.46 -6.11
C LEU A 3 -29.29 7.73 -5.16
N ALA A 4 -29.27 8.10 -3.88
CA ALA A 4 -28.44 7.44 -2.87
C ALA A 4 -28.87 5.98 -2.64
N ARG A 5 -30.18 5.70 -2.64
CA ARG A 5 -30.71 4.33 -2.54
C ARG A 5 -30.40 3.51 -3.79
N SER A 6 -30.52 4.09 -4.98
CA SER A 6 -30.14 3.41 -6.22
C SER A 6 -28.66 3.09 -6.28
N PHE A 7 -27.80 4.02 -5.84
CA PHE A 7 -26.36 3.78 -5.75
C PHE A 7 -26.04 2.71 -4.70
N ALA A 8 -26.69 2.74 -3.54
CA ALA A 8 -26.53 1.70 -2.52
C ALA A 8 -26.93 0.32 -3.04
N ALA A 9 -28.09 0.20 -3.68
CA ALA A 9 -28.53 -1.05 -4.30
C ALA A 9 -27.56 -1.55 -5.38
N ALA A 10 -26.99 -0.65 -6.18
CA ALA A 10 -25.97 -1.01 -7.16
C ALA A 10 -24.68 -1.52 -6.49
N ALA A 11 -24.20 -0.84 -5.44
CA ALA A 11 -23.03 -1.28 -4.68
C ALA A 11 -23.24 -2.66 -4.06
N GLU A 12 -24.38 -2.90 -3.42
CA GLU A 12 -24.74 -4.19 -2.84
C GLU A 12 -24.85 -5.30 -3.91
N SER A 13 -25.34 -4.98 -5.12
CA SER A 13 -25.41 -5.95 -6.21
C SER A 13 -24.04 -6.44 -6.69
N ILE A 14 -22.98 -5.65 -6.43
CA ILE A 14 -21.60 -5.98 -6.81
C ILE A 14 -20.83 -6.59 -5.62
N ALA A 15 -21.35 -6.49 -4.39
CA ALA A 15 -20.75 -7.12 -3.22
C ALA A 15 -20.44 -8.63 -3.40
N PRO A 16 -21.27 -9.45 -4.09
CA PRO A 16 -20.94 -10.85 -4.35
C PRO A 16 -19.65 -11.06 -5.16
N VAL A 17 -19.21 -10.08 -5.96
CA VAL A 17 -17.92 -10.14 -6.67
C VAL A 17 -16.76 -10.26 -5.67
N TYR A 18 -16.93 -9.63 -4.51
CA TYR A 18 -15.99 -9.72 -3.39
C TYR A 18 -15.96 -11.11 -2.73
N GLY A 19 -17.01 -11.92 -2.92
CA GLY A 19 -17.03 -13.33 -2.51
C GLY A 19 -15.91 -14.19 -3.12
N ASN A 20 -15.22 -13.70 -4.18
CA ASN A 20 -14.06 -14.36 -4.77
C ASN A 20 -12.72 -13.93 -4.13
N VAL A 21 -12.67 -12.83 -3.38
CA VAL A 21 -11.45 -12.36 -2.70
C VAL A 21 -10.92 -13.39 -1.68
N PRO A 22 -11.77 -14.07 -0.87
CA PRO A 22 -11.31 -15.16 -0.01
C PRO A 22 -10.56 -16.26 -0.76
N ALA A 23 -10.95 -16.58 -2.00
CA ALA A 23 -10.24 -17.59 -2.80
C ALA A 23 -8.83 -17.12 -3.23
N LEU A 24 -8.64 -15.81 -3.45
CA LEU A 24 -7.33 -15.23 -3.77
C LEU A 24 -6.41 -15.12 -2.55
N LEU A 25 -7.00 -15.06 -1.36
CA LEU A 25 -6.31 -15.06 -0.06
C LEU A 25 -6.12 -16.48 0.50
N ALA A 26 -6.79 -17.48 -0.08
CA ALA A 26 -6.71 -18.85 0.39
C ALA A 26 -5.30 -19.42 0.19
N PRO A 27 -4.80 -20.23 1.14
CA PRO A 27 -3.53 -20.94 0.99
C PRO A 27 -3.42 -21.68 -0.33
N LEU A 28 -2.38 -21.39 -1.11
CA LEU A 28 -2.08 -22.13 -2.34
C LEU A 28 -1.60 -23.56 -2.06
N HIS A 29 -1.04 -23.80 -0.87
CA HIS A 29 -0.56 -25.11 -0.47
C HIS A 29 -0.76 -25.35 1.04
N PRO A 30 -1.10 -26.57 1.49
CA PRO A 30 -1.27 -26.87 2.92
C PRO A 30 -0.04 -26.56 3.79
N TYR A 31 1.16 -26.65 3.22
CA TYR A 31 2.43 -26.33 3.91
C TYR A 31 2.96 -24.92 3.64
N ALA A 32 2.27 -24.12 2.80
CA ALA A 32 2.62 -22.73 2.54
C ALA A 32 1.33 -21.90 2.61
N PRO A 33 0.96 -21.39 3.80
CA PRO A 33 -0.28 -20.64 4.03
C PRO A 33 -0.18 -19.22 3.45
N VAL A 34 0.04 -19.16 2.15
CA VAL A 34 0.26 -17.95 1.37
C VAL A 34 -0.75 -17.93 0.24
N GLY A 35 -1.49 -16.83 0.11
CA GLY A 35 -2.44 -16.62 -0.96
C GLY A 35 -1.77 -16.15 -2.25
N ALA A 36 -2.49 -16.27 -3.37
CA ALA A 36 -2.03 -15.72 -4.66
C ALA A 36 -1.80 -14.21 -4.59
N LEU A 37 -2.65 -13.49 -3.83
CA LEU A 37 -2.51 -12.05 -3.65
C LEU A 37 -1.24 -11.67 -2.87
N ASP A 38 -0.83 -12.50 -1.91
CA ASP A 38 0.39 -12.29 -1.13
C ASP A 38 1.64 -12.46 -1.99
N ILE A 39 1.66 -13.50 -2.85
CA ILE A 39 2.74 -13.70 -3.83
C ILE A 39 2.81 -12.51 -4.78
N PHE A 40 1.66 -12.06 -5.29
CA PHE A 40 1.60 -10.89 -6.15
C PHE A 40 2.13 -9.63 -5.44
N GLY A 41 1.70 -9.38 -4.21
CA GLY A 41 2.17 -8.25 -3.40
C GLY A 41 3.69 -8.30 -3.16
N ALA A 42 4.21 -9.47 -2.79
CA ALA A 42 5.65 -9.70 -2.62
C ALA A 42 6.42 -9.46 -3.92
N ALA A 43 5.92 -9.97 -5.05
CA ALA A 43 6.54 -9.74 -6.35
C ALA A 43 6.52 -8.25 -6.73
N ARG A 44 5.38 -7.58 -6.56
CA ARG A 44 5.21 -6.15 -6.91
C ARG A 44 6.12 -5.24 -6.09
N LEU A 45 6.25 -5.51 -4.79
CA LEU A 45 7.16 -4.77 -3.93
C LEU A 45 8.62 -5.05 -4.31
N SER A 46 8.97 -6.31 -4.59
CA SER A 46 10.31 -6.69 -5.07
C SER A 46 10.70 -5.96 -6.35
N MET A 47 9.77 -5.84 -7.31
CA MET A 47 9.98 -5.07 -8.54
C MET A 47 10.30 -3.60 -8.24
N GLY A 48 9.50 -2.97 -7.37
CA GLY A 48 9.70 -1.58 -6.96
C GLY A 48 11.06 -1.34 -6.29
N ILE A 49 11.43 -2.19 -5.33
CA ILE A 49 12.74 -2.12 -4.67
C ILE A 49 13.87 -2.36 -5.67
N ASN A 50 13.73 -3.33 -6.57
CA ASN A 50 14.75 -3.58 -7.58
C ASN A 50 14.95 -2.39 -8.51
N TRP A 51 13.90 -1.66 -8.90
CA TRP A 51 14.02 -0.44 -9.70
C TRP A 51 14.74 0.67 -8.95
N VAL A 52 14.40 0.89 -7.68
CA VAL A 52 15.07 1.90 -6.84
C VAL A 52 16.54 1.53 -6.60
N ALA A 53 16.82 0.27 -6.25
CA ALA A 53 18.17 -0.21 -5.99
C ALA A 53 19.05 -0.27 -7.25
N SER A 54 18.44 -0.40 -8.44
CA SER A 54 19.16 -0.39 -9.72
C SER A 54 19.37 1.01 -10.28
N ASP A 55 18.64 2.03 -9.82
CA ASP A 55 18.86 3.44 -10.17
C ASP A 55 20.02 4.03 -9.36
N THR A 56 21.22 3.50 -9.56
CA THR A 56 22.36 3.86 -8.71
C THR A 56 22.99 5.20 -9.09
N LYS A 57 22.66 5.80 -10.24
CA LYS A 57 23.26 7.06 -10.75
C LYS A 57 24.79 7.10 -10.62
N GLY A 58 25.45 5.96 -10.83
CA GLY A 58 26.90 5.82 -10.71
C GLY A 58 27.42 5.38 -9.34
N ARG A 59 26.54 5.18 -8.34
CA ARG A 59 26.87 4.59 -7.03
C ARG A 59 26.86 3.05 -7.11
N SER A 60 27.40 2.39 -6.09
CA SER A 60 27.20 0.95 -5.92
C SER A 60 25.73 0.65 -5.57
N ARG A 61 25.29 -0.58 -5.84
CA ARG A 61 23.96 -1.08 -5.45
C ARG A 61 24.00 -1.54 -3.99
N ALA A 62 22.88 -1.39 -3.28
CA ALA A 62 22.74 -1.95 -1.94
C ALA A 62 22.93 -3.48 -1.91
N THR A 63 23.36 -3.99 -0.75
CA THR A 63 23.50 -5.44 -0.56
C THR A 63 22.13 -6.12 -0.55
N PHE A 64 22.08 -7.42 -0.85
CA PHE A 64 20.81 -8.17 -0.78
C PHE A 64 20.18 -8.08 0.61
N LEU A 65 20.98 -8.24 1.66
CA LEU A 65 20.49 -8.20 3.04
C LEU A 65 19.88 -6.84 3.36
N GLN A 66 20.50 -5.76 2.90
CA GLN A 66 19.98 -4.40 3.08
C GLN A 66 18.67 -4.19 2.31
N GLU A 67 18.57 -4.68 1.07
CA GLU A 67 17.33 -4.65 0.30
C GLU A 67 16.20 -5.46 0.97
N ALA A 68 16.52 -6.67 1.47
CA ALA A 68 15.57 -7.55 2.13
C ALA A 68 15.10 -6.97 3.47
N LEU A 69 16.01 -6.49 4.32
CA LEU A 69 15.65 -5.81 5.58
C LEU A 69 14.83 -4.55 5.31
N GLY A 70 15.19 -3.78 4.27
CA GLY A 70 14.42 -2.63 3.85
C GLY A 70 13.01 -3.04 3.42
N MET A 71 12.87 -4.09 2.63
CA MET A 71 11.55 -4.63 2.27
C MET A 71 10.72 -5.00 3.50
N LEU A 72 11.31 -5.69 4.48
CA LEU A 72 10.60 -6.10 5.70
C LEU A 72 10.14 -4.90 6.53
N VAL A 73 10.94 -3.84 6.62
CA VAL A 73 10.53 -2.60 7.28
C VAL A 73 9.41 -1.89 6.50
N ILE A 74 9.34 -2.03 5.16
CA ILE A 74 8.18 -1.53 4.38
C ILE A 74 6.91 -2.27 4.77
N VAL A 75 6.98 -3.60 4.81
CA VAL A 75 5.80 -4.46 4.98
C VAL A 75 5.33 -4.45 6.43
N PHE A 76 6.25 -4.55 7.40
CA PHE A 76 5.94 -4.75 8.81
C PHE A 76 6.19 -3.53 9.68
N GLY A 77 6.70 -2.43 9.14
CA GLY A 77 7.06 -1.24 9.94
C GLY A 77 5.86 -0.65 10.69
N GLY A 78 4.72 -0.52 10.01
CA GLY A 78 3.48 -0.02 10.61
C GLY A 78 2.95 -0.93 11.71
N GLU A 79 2.89 -2.23 11.45
CA GLU A 79 2.46 -3.23 12.45
C GLU A 79 3.40 -3.24 13.66
N THR A 80 4.71 -3.21 13.43
CA THR A 80 5.73 -3.17 14.50
C THR A 80 5.55 -1.93 15.38
N PHE A 81 5.27 -0.78 14.77
CA PHE A 81 5.01 0.44 15.52
C PHE A 81 3.73 0.34 16.36
N LEU A 82 2.64 -0.20 15.81
CA LEU A 82 1.40 -0.39 16.56
C LEU A 82 1.52 -1.44 17.66
N ALA A 83 2.26 -2.52 17.40
CA ALA A 83 2.58 -3.55 18.38
C ALA A 83 3.34 -2.94 19.57
N LEU A 84 4.31 -2.05 19.30
CA LEU A 84 5.01 -1.28 20.33
C LEU A 84 4.05 -0.39 21.13
N CYS A 85 3.13 0.32 20.47
CA CYS A 85 2.15 1.18 21.14
C CYS A 85 1.15 0.40 22.01
N THR A 86 0.84 -0.84 21.64
CA THR A 86 -0.14 -1.69 22.34
C THR A 86 0.49 -2.66 23.34
N GLY A 87 1.83 -2.76 23.36
CA GLY A 87 2.54 -3.73 24.19
C GLY A 87 2.31 -5.18 23.74
N THR A 88 1.94 -5.40 22.48
CA THR A 88 1.73 -6.74 21.91
C THR A 88 2.92 -7.14 21.04
N PRO A 89 3.21 -8.44 20.88
CA PRO A 89 4.22 -8.88 19.91
C PRO A 89 3.68 -8.66 18.47
N PRO A 90 4.48 -8.11 17.54
CA PRO A 90 4.05 -7.97 16.15
C PRO A 90 3.87 -9.34 15.50
N GLY A 91 2.93 -9.44 14.55
CA GLY A 91 2.54 -10.71 13.92
C GLY A 91 3.69 -11.43 13.22
N TRP A 92 4.65 -10.69 12.66
CA TRP A 92 5.83 -11.29 12.02
C TRP A 92 6.78 -12.01 13.01
N LEU A 93 6.76 -11.65 14.30
CA LEU A 93 7.49 -12.40 15.35
C LEU A 93 6.76 -13.69 15.73
N VAL A 94 5.42 -13.68 15.67
CA VAL A 94 4.59 -14.84 15.99
C VAL A 94 4.56 -15.83 14.82
N ASN A 95 4.46 -15.32 13.59
CA ASN A 95 4.45 -16.11 12.36
C ASN A 95 5.37 -15.49 11.30
N PRO A 96 6.60 -16.01 11.14
CA PRO A 96 7.58 -15.47 10.21
C PRO A 96 7.34 -15.89 8.74
N THR A 97 6.23 -16.58 8.43
CA THR A 97 5.95 -17.08 7.07
C THR A 97 6.06 -15.97 6.03
N PHE A 98 5.48 -14.80 6.31
CA PHE A 98 5.52 -13.67 5.40
C PHE A 98 6.91 -13.05 5.27
N ILE A 99 7.76 -13.11 6.31
CA ILE A 99 9.17 -12.69 6.20
C ILE A 99 9.87 -13.52 5.12
N PHE A 100 9.73 -14.84 5.20
CA PHE A 100 10.35 -15.75 4.24
C PHE A 100 9.74 -15.61 2.85
N LEU A 101 8.43 -15.37 2.74
CA LEU A 101 7.78 -15.10 1.47
C LEU A 101 8.38 -13.87 0.78
N PHE A 102 8.38 -12.72 1.45
CA PHE A 102 8.85 -11.47 0.85
C PHE A 102 10.35 -11.53 0.54
N ALA A 103 11.18 -12.01 1.47
CA ALA A 103 12.61 -12.16 1.24
C ALA A 103 12.92 -13.20 0.14
N GLY A 104 12.19 -14.31 0.11
CA GLY A 104 12.37 -15.39 -0.86
C GLY A 104 11.96 -14.97 -2.28
N VAL A 105 10.81 -14.31 -2.43
CA VAL A 105 10.37 -13.75 -3.72
C VAL A 105 11.36 -12.67 -4.19
N HIS A 106 11.83 -11.80 -3.29
CA HIS A 106 12.83 -10.79 -3.64
C HIS A 106 14.14 -11.42 -4.12
N PHE A 107 14.62 -12.44 -3.41
CA PHE A 107 15.81 -13.20 -3.81
C PHE A 107 15.63 -13.85 -5.18
N ALA A 108 14.50 -14.54 -5.38
CA ALA A 108 14.16 -15.17 -6.64
C ALA A 108 14.18 -14.15 -7.80
N LEU A 109 13.52 -13.01 -7.63
CA LEU A 109 13.39 -12.01 -8.70
C LEU A 109 14.64 -11.15 -8.93
N THR A 110 15.54 -11.01 -7.95
CA THR A 110 16.71 -10.11 -8.08
C THR A 110 18.05 -10.83 -8.21
N ARG A 111 18.18 -12.05 -7.67
CA ARG A 111 19.46 -12.77 -7.58
C ARG A 111 19.52 -14.05 -8.41
N THR A 112 18.40 -14.46 -9.02
CA THR A 112 18.35 -15.63 -9.90
C THR A 112 18.08 -15.26 -11.37
N PRO A 113 18.21 -16.21 -12.32
CA PRO A 113 17.84 -15.98 -13.72
C PRO A 113 16.36 -15.58 -13.92
N LEU A 114 15.48 -15.79 -12.94
CA LEU A 114 14.07 -15.36 -12.99
C LEU A 114 13.92 -13.85 -13.11
N ARG A 115 14.98 -13.05 -12.85
CA ARG A 115 15.00 -11.61 -13.10
C ARG A 115 14.59 -11.23 -14.52
N VAL A 116 14.76 -12.12 -15.50
CA VAL A 116 14.39 -11.89 -16.91
C VAL A 116 12.87 -11.79 -17.09
N LEU A 117 12.08 -12.35 -16.16
CA LEU A 117 10.62 -12.27 -16.17
C LEU A 117 10.09 -10.90 -15.74
N VAL A 118 10.95 -10.06 -15.13
CA VAL A 118 10.60 -8.74 -14.61
C VAL A 118 11.28 -7.66 -15.47
N PRO A 119 10.56 -6.62 -15.90
CA PRO A 119 11.18 -5.55 -16.67
C PRO A 119 12.16 -4.75 -15.81
N ALA A 120 13.28 -4.38 -16.42
CA ALA A 120 14.33 -3.61 -15.76
C ALA A 120 13.88 -2.19 -15.36
N LYS A 121 12.82 -1.67 -16.00
CA LYS A 121 12.26 -0.34 -15.74
C LYS A 121 10.73 -0.41 -15.73
N PRO A 122 10.04 0.47 -14.98
CA PRO A 122 8.59 0.58 -15.04
C PRO A 122 8.17 0.92 -16.48
N ASN A 123 7.15 0.22 -16.97
CA ASN A 123 6.56 0.48 -18.28
C ASN A 123 5.05 0.73 -18.11
N LEU A 124 4.47 1.57 -18.97
CA LEU A 124 3.09 2.02 -18.83
C LEU A 124 2.10 0.84 -18.84
N LEU A 125 2.24 -0.09 -19.78
CA LEU A 125 1.31 -1.20 -19.96
C LEU A 125 1.27 -2.12 -18.73
N MET A 126 2.43 -2.49 -18.21
CA MET A 126 2.56 -3.32 -17.01
C MET A 126 2.01 -2.58 -15.78
N GLU A 127 2.36 -1.31 -15.60
CA GLU A 127 1.86 -0.53 -14.48
C GLU A 127 0.35 -0.32 -14.55
N LEU A 128 -0.24 -0.24 -15.76
CA LEU A 128 -1.70 -0.19 -15.93
C LEU A 128 -2.38 -1.51 -15.56
N VAL A 129 -1.76 -2.65 -15.88
CA VAL A 129 -2.27 -3.98 -15.52
C VAL A 129 -2.16 -4.23 -14.02
N PHE A 130 -1.07 -3.77 -13.40
CA PHE A 130 -0.82 -3.99 -11.96
C PHE A 130 -1.48 -2.95 -11.05
N ALA A 131 -1.76 -1.74 -11.54
CA ALA A 131 -2.39 -0.68 -10.75
C ALA A 131 -3.72 -1.13 -10.09
N PRO A 132 -4.65 -1.82 -10.79
CA PRO A 132 -5.86 -2.31 -10.16
C PRO A 132 -5.62 -3.31 -9.03
N LEU A 133 -4.67 -4.24 -9.21
CA LEU A 133 -4.35 -5.25 -8.21
C LEU A 133 -3.69 -4.62 -6.96
N ASP A 134 -2.78 -3.66 -7.17
CA ASP A 134 -2.17 -2.87 -6.09
C ASP A 134 -3.25 -2.05 -5.33
N ALA A 135 -4.17 -1.43 -6.06
CA ALA A 135 -5.28 -0.68 -5.48
C ALA A 135 -6.23 -1.57 -4.65
N ILE A 136 -6.54 -2.79 -5.12
CA ILE A 136 -7.34 -3.76 -4.36
C ILE A 136 -6.60 -4.16 -3.09
N GLY A 137 -5.34 -4.60 -3.20
CA GLY A 137 -4.53 -4.99 -2.03
C GLY A 137 -4.44 -3.87 -0.98
N ARG A 138 -4.27 -2.62 -1.42
CA ARG A 138 -4.27 -1.45 -0.54
C ARG A 138 -5.61 -1.16 0.09
N THR A 139 -6.69 -1.32 -0.65
CA THR A 139 -8.03 -1.13 -0.10
C THR A 139 -8.28 -2.15 1.00
N LEU A 140 -7.93 -3.43 0.79
CA LEU A 140 -8.03 -4.48 1.82
C LEU A 140 -7.22 -4.12 3.07
N LEU A 141 -5.98 -3.66 2.89
CA LEU A 141 -5.12 -3.22 3.99
C LEU A 141 -5.74 -2.05 4.77
N LEU A 142 -6.27 -1.04 4.07
CA LEU A 142 -6.84 0.18 4.64
C LEU A 142 -8.24 0.02 5.25
N THR A 143 -8.91 -1.10 4.99
CA THR A 143 -10.27 -1.36 5.47
C THR A 143 -10.31 -2.66 6.26
N ARG A 144 -10.31 -3.80 5.58
CA ARG A 144 -10.49 -5.12 6.17
C ARG A 144 -9.42 -5.53 7.17
N PHE A 145 -8.17 -5.18 6.92
CA PHE A 145 -7.06 -5.58 7.80
C PHE A 145 -6.69 -4.54 8.85
N SER A 146 -7.32 -3.37 8.84
CA SER A 146 -7.00 -2.28 9.78
C SER A 146 -8.22 -1.75 10.53
N ILE A 147 -9.29 -1.38 9.84
CA ILE A 147 -10.50 -0.80 10.46
C ILE A 147 -11.41 -1.88 11.04
N ILE A 148 -11.69 -2.94 10.27
CA ILE A 148 -12.61 -4.01 10.72
C ILE A 148 -12.13 -4.63 12.05
N PRO A 149 -10.85 -4.95 12.27
CA PRO A 149 -10.37 -5.47 13.56
C PRO A 149 -10.49 -4.48 14.73
N LEU A 150 -10.57 -3.16 14.45
CA LEU A 150 -10.82 -2.16 15.49
C LEU A 150 -12.30 -2.07 15.85
N LEU A 151 -13.19 -2.23 14.86
CA LEU A 151 -14.65 -2.22 15.07
C LEU A 151 -15.14 -3.54 15.67
N HIS A 152 -14.53 -4.66 15.26
CA HIS A 152 -14.89 -6.02 15.67
C HIS A 152 -13.63 -6.76 16.17
N PRO A 153 -13.14 -6.42 17.36
CA PRO A 153 -11.94 -7.05 17.90
C PRO A 153 -12.13 -8.56 18.06
N PRO A 154 -11.17 -9.38 17.58
CA PRO A 154 -11.17 -10.80 17.86
C PRO A 154 -11.16 -11.07 19.36
N ALA A 155 -11.93 -12.07 19.80
CA ALA A 155 -12.02 -12.42 21.21
C ALA A 155 -10.62 -12.68 21.81
N GLY A 156 -10.32 -12.03 22.94
CA GLY A 156 -9.04 -12.18 23.65
C GLY A 156 -7.88 -11.36 23.09
N THR A 157 -8.11 -10.45 22.15
CA THR A 157 -7.07 -9.53 21.65
C THR A 157 -7.17 -8.15 22.28
N THR A 158 -6.02 -7.57 22.64
CA THR A 158 -5.93 -6.19 23.10
C THR A 158 -5.78 -5.29 21.88
N VAL A 159 -6.87 -4.61 21.50
CA VAL A 159 -6.86 -3.62 20.42
C VAL A 159 -6.94 -2.19 20.96
N LEU A 160 -6.52 -1.22 20.15
CA LEU A 160 -6.78 0.18 20.43
C LEU A 160 -8.28 0.46 20.40
N PRO A 161 -8.81 1.36 21.25
CA PRO A 161 -10.23 1.70 21.25
C PRO A 161 -10.64 2.32 19.90
N ALA A 162 -11.86 2.03 19.44
CA ALA A 162 -12.44 2.63 18.24
C ALA A 162 -12.80 4.11 18.53
N THR A 163 -11.91 5.03 18.14
CA THR A 163 -12.08 6.48 18.24
C THR A 163 -11.88 7.08 16.86
N PRO A 164 -12.37 8.30 16.57
CA PRO A 164 -12.15 8.92 15.26
C PRO A 164 -10.67 8.97 14.87
N SER A 165 -9.79 9.23 15.85
CA SER A 165 -8.35 9.29 15.66
C SER A 165 -7.75 7.92 15.35
N THR A 166 -8.10 6.87 16.10
CA THR A 166 -7.54 5.52 15.86
C THR A 166 -8.04 4.93 14.56
N LEU A 167 -9.32 5.15 14.20
CA LEU A 167 -9.91 4.67 12.95
C LEU A 167 -9.29 5.29 11.68
N VAL A 168 -8.62 6.43 11.81
CA VAL A 168 -7.89 7.09 10.70
C VAL A 168 -6.38 6.84 10.78
N LEU A 169 -5.79 6.92 11.98
CA LEU A 169 -4.35 6.81 12.15
C LEU A 169 -3.85 5.37 12.04
N VAL A 170 -4.59 4.37 12.52
CA VAL A 170 -4.19 2.96 12.40
C VAL A 170 -4.05 2.53 10.94
N PRO A 171 -5.05 2.71 10.05
CA PRO A 171 -4.88 2.39 8.63
C PRO A 171 -3.75 3.21 7.98
N PHE A 172 -3.59 4.49 8.36
CA PHE A 172 -2.51 5.32 7.84
C PHE A 172 -1.11 4.81 8.23
N ILE A 173 -0.94 4.36 9.48
CA ILE A 173 0.32 3.81 10.01
C ILE A 173 0.61 2.43 9.41
N LEU A 174 -0.40 1.56 9.30
CA LEU A 174 -0.27 0.25 8.67
C LEU A 174 0.01 0.35 7.17
N ALA A 175 -0.50 1.40 6.54
CA ALA A 175 -0.24 1.64 5.14
C ALA A 175 1.18 2.15 4.87
N VAL A 176 1.51 2.15 3.59
CA VAL A 176 2.81 2.51 3.03
C VAL A 176 3.35 3.89 3.45
N PRO A 177 2.56 4.95 3.74
CA PRO A 177 3.14 6.27 4.05
C PRO A 177 4.09 6.28 5.24
N PHE A 178 3.78 5.53 6.31
CA PHE A 178 4.65 5.47 7.49
C PHE A 178 5.98 4.79 7.20
N ALA A 179 5.92 3.63 6.54
CA ALA A 179 7.11 2.97 6.02
C ALA A 179 7.90 3.93 5.10
N ALA A 180 7.24 4.51 4.11
CA ALA A 180 7.87 5.38 3.11
C ALA A 180 8.61 6.57 3.74
N LEU A 181 8.07 7.15 4.82
CA LEU A 181 8.75 8.18 5.61
C LEU A 181 10.07 7.70 6.21
N VAL A 182 10.09 6.48 6.76
CA VAL A 182 11.31 5.87 7.29
C VAL A 182 12.30 5.61 6.15
N PHE A 183 11.85 5.05 5.02
CA PHE A 183 12.72 4.72 3.88
C PHE A 183 13.35 5.92 3.21
N SER A 184 12.54 6.90 2.85
CA SER A 184 13.00 8.12 2.21
C SER A 184 13.78 8.97 3.21
N GLY A 185 13.45 8.87 4.50
CA GLY A 185 14.17 9.47 5.61
C GLY A 185 15.58 8.92 5.83
N THR A 186 15.79 7.60 5.72
CA THR A 186 17.09 6.97 5.99
C THR A 186 17.89 6.59 4.73
N ASN A 187 17.31 6.83 3.55
CA ASN A 187 17.87 6.44 2.25
C ASN A 187 18.32 4.96 2.24
N TRP A 188 17.45 4.07 2.72
CA TRP A 188 17.82 2.69 3.09
C TRP A 188 18.38 1.85 1.91
N PHE A 189 18.10 2.23 0.66
CA PHE A 189 18.59 1.52 -0.53
C PHE A 189 19.87 2.11 -1.12
N ALA A 190 20.46 3.12 -0.48
CA ALA A 190 21.79 3.60 -0.82
C ALA A 190 22.88 2.74 -0.16
N PRO A 191 24.09 2.65 -0.73
CA PRO A 191 25.21 1.89 -0.14
C PRO A 191 25.58 2.35 1.28
N GLN A 192 25.34 3.62 1.58
CA GLN A 192 25.52 4.21 2.89
C GLN A 192 24.17 4.80 3.29
N MET A 193 23.71 4.47 4.50
CA MET A 193 22.50 5.05 5.07
C MET A 193 22.77 6.52 5.37
N GLU A 194 21.91 7.39 4.84
CA GLU A 194 22.02 8.83 5.01
C GLU A 194 20.66 9.34 5.47
N LEU A 195 20.66 10.13 6.53
CA LEU A 195 19.46 10.84 6.95
C LEU A 195 19.19 11.96 5.94
N SER A 196 18.05 11.87 5.28
CA SER A 196 17.58 12.82 4.29
C SER A 196 16.15 13.24 4.62
N THR A 197 15.70 14.39 4.13
CA THR A 197 14.29 14.75 4.27
C THR A 197 13.43 13.74 3.50
N PRO A 198 12.46 13.08 4.17
CA PRO A 198 11.55 12.18 3.50
C PRO A 198 10.86 12.83 2.30
N ASN A 199 10.66 12.07 1.22
CA ASN A 199 10.08 12.61 -0.01
C ASN A 199 8.66 13.12 0.22
N GLU A 200 7.93 12.48 1.13
CA GLU A 200 6.57 12.80 1.53
C GLU A 200 6.50 14.14 2.28
N LEU A 201 7.57 14.51 2.99
CA LEU A 201 7.70 15.78 3.72
C LEU A 201 8.26 16.92 2.86
N LYS A 202 8.79 16.63 1.67
CA LYS A 202 9.21 17.67 0.72
C LYS A 202 7.98 18.39 0.14
N PRO A 203 8.12 19.63 -0.34
CA PRO A 203 7.03 20.35 -1.00
C PRO A 203 6.43 19.52 -2.16
N GLY A 204 5.13 19.24 -2.08
CA GLY A 204 4.40 18.41 -3.05
C GLY A 204 4.51 16.89 -2.83
N GLY A 205 5.31 16.42 -1.88
CA GLY A 205 5.43 15.00 -1.53
C GLY A 205 4.12 14.37 -1.06
N TRP A 206 3.36 15.12 -0.26
CA TRP A 206 2.02 14.75 0.21
C TRP A 206 0.99 14.58 -0.92
N MET A 207 1.27 15.09 -2.12
CA MET A 207 0.40 14.90 -3.29
C MET A 207 0.54 13.50 -3.90
N ALA A 208 1.50 12.70 -3.44
CA ALA A 208 1.59 11.30 -3.84
C ALA A 208 0.29 10.58 -3.51
N VAL A 209 -0.27 9.87 -4.51
CA VAL A 209 -1.54 9.14 -4.35
C VAL A 209 -1.48 8.18 -3.17
N ASP A 210 -0.35 7.51 -2.97
CA ASP A 210 -0.13 6.60 -1.85
C ASP A 210 -0.29 7.27 -0.47
N ALA A 211 0.00 8.57 -0.36
CA ALA A 211 -0.05 9.32 0.90
C ALA A 211 -1.49 9.70 1.27
N TRP A 212 -2.22 10.33 0.35
CA TRP A 212 -3.57 10.80 0.65
C TRP A 212 -4.64 9.70 0.56
N ILE A 213 -4.44 8.67 -0.27
CA ILE A 213 -5.40 7.55 -0.38
C ILE A 213 -5.52 6.79 0.95
N ALA A 214 -4.43 6.73 1.72
CA ALA A 214 -4.38 6.13 3.04
C ALA A 214 -5.25 6.85 4.09
N ILE A 215 -5.71 8.07 3.79
CA ILE A 215 -6.66 8.84 4.62
C ILE A 215 -8.05 8.78 3.97
N VAL A 216 -8.14 9.03 2.66
CA VAL A 216 -9.40 9.12 1.94
C VAL A 216 -10.17 7.80 1.97
N VAL A 217 -9.51 6.66 1.76
CA VAL A 217 -10.19 5.36 1.74
C VAL A 217 -10.78 5.00 3.11
N PRO A 218 -10.05 5.08 4.24
CA PRO A 218 -10.63 4.89 5.57
C PRO A 218 -11.83 5.79 5.87
N VAL A 219 -11.71 7.09 5.59
CA VAL A 219 -12.79 8.06 5.85
C VAL A 219 -14.01 7.76 4.99
N LEU A 220 -13.81 7.42 3.71
CA LEU A 220 -14.88 7.02 2.80
C LEU A 220 -15.56 5.74 3.30
N PHE A 221 -14.78 4.71 3.63
CA PHE A 221 -15.28 3.44 4.14
C PHE A 221 -16.16 3.64 5.38
N LEU A 222 -15.64 4.34 6.41
CA LEU A 222 -16.37 4.64 7.63
C LEU A 222 -17.65 5.45 7.37
N SER A 223 -17.61 6.38 6.41
CA SER A 223 -18.78 7.19 6.05
C SER A 223 -19.84 6.39 5.27
N LEU A 224 -19.45 5.33 4.56
CA LEU A 224 -20.37 4.45 3.84
C LEU A 224 -21.09 3.46 4.76
N ILE A 225 -20.39 2.91 5.76
CA ILE A 225 -20.95 1.97 6.74
C ILE A 225 -21.59 2.68 7.94
N GLY A 226 -21.20 3.93 8.20
CA GLY A 226 -21.58 4.69 9.39
C GLY A 226 -23.08 4.98 9.51
N PRO A 227 -23.56 5.28 10.74
CA PRO A 227 -22.78 5.48 11.96
C PRO A 227 -22.32 4.17 12.62
N VAL A 228 -21.07 4.13 13.12
CA VAL A 228 -20.46 2.99 13.84
C VAL A 228 -19.70 3.47 15.09
N GLU A 229 -19.26 2.56 15.95
CA GLU A 229 -18.48 2.90 17.15
C GLU A 229 -17.23 3.72 16.78
N GLY A 230 -17.01 4.84 17.48
CA GLY A 230 -15.91 5.76 17.19
C GLY A 230 -16.09 6.63 15.94
N TRP A 231 -17.16 6.44 15.16
CA TRP A 231 -17.44 7.23 13.96
C TRP A 231 -18.93 7.61 13.86
N PRO A 232 -19.33 8.75 14.44
CA PRO A 232 -20.75 9.14 14.51
C PRO A 232 -21.32 9.67 13.19
N PHE A 233 -20.48 9.86 12.18
CA PHE A 233 -20.86 10.43 10.89
C PHE A 233 -21.16 9.32 9.88
N GLY A 234 -22.08 9.58 8.94
CA GLY A 234 -22.36 8.65 7.86
C GLY A 234 -23.06 9.36 6.72
N LEU A 235 -22.95 8.82 5.51
CA LEU A 235 -23.63 9.33 4.32
C LEU A 235 -25.12 8.92 4.27
N GLY A 236 -25.62 8.23 5.29
CA GLY A 236 -26.98 7.71 5.36
C GLY A 236 -27.24 6.54 4.40
N MET A 237 -26.17 5.89 3.92
CA MET A 237 -26.25 4.77 2.99
C MET A 237 -26.30 3.41 3.69
N GLN A 238 -25.62 3.26 4.83
CA GLN A 238 -25.59 2.03 5.65
C GLN A 238 -25.25 0.79 4.82
N LEU A 239 -24.21 0.90 3.98
CA LEU A 239 -23.74 -0.23 3.18
C LEU A 239 -23.20 -1.34 4.08
N SER A 240 -23.29 -2.58 3.59
CA SER A 240 -22.51 -3.69 4.14
C SER A 240 -21.01 -3.38 4.05
N GLU A 241 -20.21 -3.93 4.96
CA GLU A 241 -18.75 -3.73 4.96
C GLU A 241 -18.14 -4.17 3.62
N ASP A 242 -18.58 -5.31 3.08
CA ASP A 242 -18.09 -5.81 1.79
C ASP A 242 -18.47 -4.88 0.62
N ALA A 243 -19.70 -4.35 0.59
CA ALA A 243 -20.11 -3.37 -0.43
C ALA A 243 -19.31 -2.06 -0.33
N ALA A 244 -19.07 -1.57 0.90
CA ALA A 244 -18.24 -0.40 1.13
C ALA A 244 -16.79 -0.61 0.68
N ILE A 245 -16.21 -1.80 0.93
CA ILE A 245 -14.87 -2.16 0.43
C ILE A 245 -14.82 -2.12 -1.10
N VAL A 246 -15.84 -2.66 -1.79
CA VAL A 246 -15.89 -2.63 -3.26
C VAL A 246 -15.92 -1.19 -3.78
N VAL A 247 -16.73 -0.31 -3.18
CA VAL A 247 -16.80 1.11 -3.56
C VAL A 247 -15.44 1.79 -3.35
N CYS A 248 -14.81 1.56 -2.20
CA CYS A 248 -13.45 2.06 -1.91
C CYS A 248 -12.41 1.52 -2.91
N ALA A 249 -12.51 0.26 -3.31
CA ALA A 249 -11.61 -0.36 -4.28
C ALA A 249 -11.74 0.30 -5.65
N VAL A 250 -12.96 0.60 -6.11
CA VAL A 250 -13.18 1.33 -7.37
C VAL A 250 -12.51 2.71 -7.33
N VAL A 251 -12.69 3.46 -6.23
CA VAL A 251 -12.05 4.78 -6.05
C VAL A 251 -10.52 4.67 -6.06
N ALA A 252 -9.98 3.66 -5.37
CA ALA A 252 -8.55 3.41 -5.35
C ALA A 252 -8.03 3.02 -6.74
N ILE A 253 -8.72 2.15 -7.48
CA ILE A 253 -8.34 1.71 -8.84
C ILE A 253 -8.27 2.92 -9.77
N VAL A 254 -9.30 3.77 -9.79
CA VAL A 254 -9.32 4.99 -10.61
C VAL A 254 -8.14 5.89 -10.26
N SER A 255 -7.83 6.05 -8.97
CA SER A 255 -6.72 6.89 -8.50
C SER A 255 -5.35 6.33 -8.92
N PHE A 256 -5.15 5.01 -8.81
CA PHE A 256 -3.88 4.35 -9.16
C PHE A 256 -3.68 4.28 -10.68
N VAL A 257 -4.73 3.99 -11.45
CA VAL A 257 -4.68 4.05 -12.91
C VAL A 257 -4.39 5.48 -13.37
N GLY A 258 -5.08 6.48 -12.79
CA GLY A 258 -4.83 7.89 -13.07
C GLY A 258 -3.38 8.30 -12.79
N ARG A 259 -2.82 7.87 -11.64
CA ARG A 259 -1.39 8.05 -11.31
C ARG A 259 -0.48 7.44 -12.36
N THR A 260 -0.75 6.21 -12.78
CA THR A 260 0.05 5.50 -13.78
C THR A 260 0.02 6.21 -15.13
N VAL A 261 -1.15 6.63 -15.61
CA VAL A 261 -1.29 7.41 -16.85
C VAL A 261 -0.57 8.75 -16.74
N TYR A 262 -0.70 9.45 -15.61
CA TYR A 262 -0.02 10.73 -15.41
C TYR A 262 1.51 10.60 -15.40
N ASN A 263 2.04 9.58 -14.71
CA ASN A 263 3.49 9.40 -14.54
C ASN A 263 4.19 8.80 -15.78
N LEU A 264 3.50 7.93 -16.53
CA LEU A 264 4.12 7.14 -17.62
C LEU A 264 3.47 7.36 -18.99
N GLY A 265 2.33 8.06 -19.06
CA GLY A 265 1.55 8.29 -20.29
C GLY A 265 2.10 9.38 -21.21
N GLY A 266 3.26 9.95 -20.90
CA GLY A 266 4.00 10.77 -21.87
C GLY A 266 3.52 12.21 -22.03
N VAL A 267 2.93 12.82 -21.00
CA VAL A 267 2.95 14.29 -20.94
C VAL A 267 4.40 14.68 -20.66
N GLU A 268 5.19 14.91 -21.72
CA GLU A 268 6.52 15.47 -21.56
C GLU A 268 6.41 16.66 -20.59
N PRO A 269 7.13 16.66 -19.45
CA PRO A 269 7.17 17.85 -18.63
C PRO A 269 7.70 18.94 -19.54
N VAL A 270 6.89 19.99 -19.78
CA VAL A 270 7.28 21.19 -20.52
C VAL A 270 8.69 21.51 -20.07
N LYS A 271 9.67 21.27 -20.98
CA LYS A 271 11.07 21.49 -20.67
C LYS A 271 11.14 22.91 -20.15
N LYS A 272 11.33 23.08 -18.83
CA LYS A 272 11.66 24.38 -18.27
C LYS A 272 12.92 24.75 -19.01
N SER A 273 12.77 25.63 -20.00
CA SER A 273 13.83 26.25 -20.75
C SER A 273 14.81 26.73 -19.68
N SER A 274 15.89 25.95 -19.52
CA SER A 274 17.06 26.41 -18.82
C SER A 274 17.46 27.65 -19.60
N LYS A 275 17.07 28.81 -19.07
CA LYS A 275 17.61 30.08 -19.49
C LYS A 275 19.11 29.94 -19.28
N LYS A 276 19.75 29.56 -20.38
CA LYS A 276 21.16 29.68 -20.68
C LYS A 276 21.53 31.11 -20.31
N LYS A 277 21.96 31.34 -19.06
CA LYS A 277 22.75 32.52 -18.72
C LYS A 277 24.12 32.28 -19.34
N ALA A 278 24.17 32.51 -20.64
CA ALA A 278 25.39 32.80 -21.34
C ALA A 278 25.92 34.14 -20.82
N LYS A 279 27.14 34.08 -20.29
CA LYS A 279 28.26 34.99 -20.57
C LYS A 279 28.11 36.49 -20.23
N LYS A 280 28.99 36.95 -19.34
CA LYS A 280 29.91 38.11 -19.43
C LYS A 280 30.52 38.29 -18.03
N ALA A 281 31.80 38.51 -17.82
CA ALA A 281 33.00 38.57 -18.65
C ALA A 281 34.18 38.15 -17.75
#